data_AF-F6H8Y5-F1
#
_entry.id   AF-F6H8Y5-F1
#
_cell.length_a   1.000
_cell.length_b   1.000
_cell.length_c   1.000
_cell.angle_alpha   90.00
_cell.angle_beta   90.00
_cell.angle_gamma   90.00
#
_symmetry.space_group_name_H-M   'P 1'
#
loop_
_entity.id
_entity.type
_entity.pdbx_description
1 polymer ?
#
loop_
_entity_poly.entity_id
_entity_poly.type
_entity_poly.pdbx_seq_one_letter_code
_entity_poly.pdbx_strand_id
1 'polypeptide(L)'
;MMSRFSKDCEEASNIDKLQARKAVMSRMLVKSLQVGDAVFERISHAVYLAARGVVLVGNGPQGRKLAEMALQLVGTVDLTNRVVAAAEILVAAATVLVNVHGQWYTYLTDNM
;
A
#
# COMPACT_ATOMS: atom_id res chain seq x y z
N MET A 1 -46.35 16.95 23.05
CA MET A 1 -45.65 17.72 22.00
C MET A 1 -44.17 17.98 22.36
N MET A 2 -43.83 18.38 23.59
CA MET A 2 -42.45 18.68 24.00
C MET A 2 -41.47 17.49 24.02
N SER A 3 -41.93 16.28 24.34
CA SER A 3 -41.09 15.06 24.33
C SER A 3 -40.56 14.69 22.94
N ARG A 4 -41.31 15.01 21.87
CA ARG A 4 -40.91 14.71 20.49
C ARG A 4 -39.79 15.65 20.03
N PHE A 5 -39.92 16.95 20.32
CA PHE A 5 -38.86 17.94 20.11
C PHE A 5 -37.58 17.62 20.88
N SER A 6 -37.68 17.13 22.13
CA SER A 6 -36.51 16.73 22.91
C SER A 6 -35.77 15.54 22.29
N LYS A 7 -36.51 14.58 21.72
CA LYS A 7 -35.94 13.39 21.08
C LYS A 7 -35.30 13.72 19.72
N ASP A 8 -35.93 14.58 18.93
CA ASP A 8 -35.41 15.00 17.62
C ASP A 8 -34.14 15.86 17.77
N CYS A 9 -34.05 16.68 18.82
CA CYS A 9 -32.85 17.48 19.12
C CYS A 9 -31.67 16.61 19.61
N GLU A 10 -31.95 15.56 20.39
CA GLU A 10 -30.93 14.61 20.84
C GLU A 10 -30.39 13.77 19.66
N GLU A 11 -31.27 13.35 18.75
CA GLU A 11 -30.88 12.62 17.53
C GLU A 11 -30.04 13.49 16.59
N ALA A 12 -30.43 14.75 16.37
CA ALA A 12 -29.65 15.71 15.60
C ALA A 12 -28.24 15.93 16.20
N SER A 13 -28.16 16.08 17.52
CA SER A 13 -26.89 16.18 18.28
C SER A 13 -25.99 14.94 18.11
N ASN A 14 -26.58 13.74 18.06
CA ASN A 14 -25.84 12.49 17.85
C ASN A 14 -25.30 12.37 16.42
N ILE A 15 -26.08 12.81 15.42
CA ILE A 15 -25.64 12.87 14.01
C ILE A 15 -24.48 13.85 13.84
N ASP A 16 -24.56 15.04 14.44
CA ASP A 16 -23.49 16.03 14.36
C ASP A 16 -22.18 15.53 15.01
N LYS A 17 -22.29 14.83 16.15
CA LYS A 17 -21.14 14.18 16.80
C LYS A 17 -20.53 13.08 15.92
N LEU A 18 -21.36 12.29 15.25
CA LEU A 18 -20.89 11.25 14.32
C LEU A 18 -20.15 11.88 13.14
N GLN A 19 -20.70 12.93 12.54
CA GLN A 19 -20.07 13.65 11.43
C GLN A 19 -18.73 14.27 11.83
N ALA A 20 -18.66 14.89 13.01
CA ALA A 20 -17.41 15.43 13.55
C ALA A 20 -16.33 14.35 13.72
N ARG A 21 -16.69 13.19 14.30
CA ARG A 21 -15.77 12.05 14.45
C ARG A 21 -15.31 11.52 13.09
N LYS A 22 -16.22 11.39 12.12
CA LYS A 22 -15.90 10.95 10.76
C LYS A 22 -14.93 11.92 10.08
N ALA A 23 -15.14 13.23 10.25
CA ALA A 23 -14.24 14.25 9.71
C ALA A 23 -12.83 14.16 10.32
N VAL A 24 -12.72 13.93 11.63
CA VAL A 24 -11.43 13.73 12.31
C VAL A 24 -10.73 12.46 11.80
N MET A 25 -11.44 11.33 11.74
CA MET A 25 -10.88 10.08 11.22
C MET A 25 -10.43 10.22 9.77
N SER A 26 -11.21 10.87 8.91
CA SER A 26 -10.84 11.12 7.52
C SER A 26 -9.54 11.92 7.40
N ARG A 27 -9.38 12.97 8.20
CA ARG A 27 -8.13 13.75 8.22
C ARG A 27 -6.94 12.92 8.72
N MET A 28 -7.14 12.10 9.75
CA MET A 28 -6.09 11.20 10.25
C MET A 28 -5.68 10.18 9.20
N LEU A 29 -6.65 9.57 8.50
CA LEU A 29 -6.37 8.63 7.41
C LEU A 29 -5.57 9.30 6.30
N VAL A 30 -6.01 10.47 5.83
CA VAL A 30 -5.28 11.22 4.79
C VAL A 30 -3.86 11.55 5.24
N LYS A 31 -3.68 11.99 6.50
CA LYS A 31 -2.35 12.27 7.06
C LYS A 31 -1.47 11.01 7.11
N SER A 32 -2.03 9.88 7.55
CA SER A 32 -1.31 8.60 7.63
C SER A 32 -0.87 8.03 6.28
N LEU A 33 -1.40 8.56 5.17
CA LEU A 33 -1.02 8.20 3.81
C LEU A 33 0.04 9.13 3.21
N GLN A 34 0.42 10.19 3.93
CA GLN A 34 1.45 11.11 3.46
C GLN A 34 2.85 10.53 3.65
N VAL A 35 3.74 10.83 2.71
CA VAL A 35 5.16 10.49 2.82
C VAL A 35 5.75 11.16 4.07
N GLY A 36 6.53 10.41 4.84
CA GLY A 36 7.08 10.85 6.13
C GLY A 36 6.19 10.54 7.34
N ASP A 37 4.97 10.04 7.15
CA ASP A 37 4.19 9.47 8.24
C ASP A 37 4.67 8.03 8.55
N ALA A 38 4.87 7.73 9.84
CA ALA A 38 5.40 6.44 10.27
C ALA A 38 4.51 5.25 9.85
N VAL A 39 3.19 5.45 9.72
CA VAL A 39 2.27 4.40 9.25
C VAL A 39 2.51 4.14 7.76
N PHE A 40 2.60 5.20 6.95
CA PHE A 40 2.88 5.09 5.53
C PHE A 40 4.23 4.39 5.28
N GLU A 41 5.29 4.83 5.97
CA GLU A 41 6.63 4.27 5.83
C GLU A 41 6.66 2.78 6.21
N ARG A 42 6.00 2.41 7.31
CA ARG A 42 5.94 1.01 7.74
C ARG A 42 5.24 0.12 6.71
N ILE A 43 4.09 0.54 6.19
CA ILE A 43 3.31 -0.25 5.23
C ILE A 43 4.03 -0.31 3.89
N SER A 44 4.50 0.83 3.37
CA SER A 44 5.24 0.89 2.10
C SER A 44 6.52 0.06 2.13
N HIS A 45 7.26 0.07 3.25
CA HIS A 45 8.44 -0.77 3.43
C HIS A 45 8.09 -2.27 3.43
N ALA A 46 7.00 -2.68 4.10
CA ALA A 46 6.55 -4.07 4.07
C ALA A 46 6.16 -4.52 2.65
N VAL A 47 5.45 -3.67 1.90
CA VAL A 47 5.08 -3.93 0.50
C VAL A 47 6.34 -3.99 -0.38
N TYR A 48 7.31 -3.10 -0.16
CA TYR A 48 8.58 -3.11 -0.87
C TYR A 48 9.35 -4.42 -0.63
N LEU A 49 9.48 -4.86 0.63
CA LEU A 49 10.15 -6.13 0.96
C LEU A 49 9.43 -7.33 0.35
N ALA A 50 8.10 -7.32 0.37
CA ALA A 50 7.30 -8.38 -0.23
C ALA A 50 7.51 -8.44 -1.76
N ALA A 51 7.38 -7.32 -2.45
CA ALA A 51 7.62 -7.24 -3.89
C ALA A 51 9.05 -7.62 -4.26
N ARG A 52 10.04 -7.12 -3.50
CA ARG A 52 11.46 -7.46 -3.70
C ARG A 52 11.73 -8.95 -3.53
N GLY A 53 11.11 -9.59 -2.54
CA GLY A 53 11.19 -11.03 -2.36
C GLY A 53 10.73 -11.79 -3.60
N VAL A 54 9.60 -11.39 -4.18
CA VAL A 54 9.04 -12.00 -5.40
C VAL A 54 9.89 -11.70 -6.63
N VAL A 55 10.37 -10.46 -6.80
CA VAL A 55 11.21 -10.07 -7.95
C VAL A 55 12.53 -10.84 -7.95
N LEU A 56 13.19 -11.00 -6.80
CA LEU A 56 14.51 -11.62 -6.71
C LEU A 56 14.47 -13.15 -6.63
N VAL A 57 13.46 -13.72 -5.97
CA VAL A 57 13.33 -15.18 -5.77
C VAL A 57 12.38 -15.81 -6.78
N GLY A 58 11.53 -15.02 -7.43
CA GLY A 58 10.47 -15.46 -8.35
C GLY A 58 9.14 -15.73 -7.66
N ASN A 59 8.08 -15.96 -8.45
CA ASN A 59 6.73 -16.27 -7.96
C ASN A 59 6.53 -17.75 -7.54
N GLY A 60 7.62 -18.47 -7.27
CA GLY A 60 7.53 -19.82 -6.72
C GLY A 60 7.04 -19.83 -5.26
N PRO A 61 6.81 -21.01 -4.66
CA PRO A 61 6.41 -21.14 -3.26
C PRO A 61 7.30 -20.36 -2.29
N GLN A 62 8.60 -20.29 -2.58
CA GLN A 62 9.58 -19.60 -1.74
C GLN A 62 9.43 -18.07 -1.79
N GLY A 63 9.31 -17.47 -2.98
CA GLY A 63 9.15 -16.02 -3.11
C GLY A 63 7.78 -15.55 -2.61
N ARG A 64 6.73 -16.35 -2.82
CA ARG A 64 5.41 -16.09 -2.25
C ARG A 64 5.42 -16.14 -0.72
N LYS A 65 6.11 -17.12 -0.12
CA LYS A 65 6.28 -17.20 1.33
C LYS A 65 7.04 -15.98 1.89
N LEU A 66 8.05 -15.47 1.18
CA LEU A 66 8.75 -14.23 1.57
C LEU A 66 7.80 -13.02 1.54
N ALA A 67 6.96 -12.91 0.51
CA ALA A 67 5.94 -11.87 0.45
C ALA A 67 4.93 -11.97 1.60
N GLU A 68 4.43 -13.17 1.89
CA GLU A 68 3.51 -13.42 3.01
C GLU A 68 4.12 -13.01 4.34
N MET A 69 5.37 -13.42 4.62
CA MET A 69 6.06 -13.08 5.87
C MET A 69 6.27 -11.57 6.03
N ALA A 70 6.62 -10.86 4.95
CA ALA A 70 6.79 -9.41 4.99
C ALA A 70 5.46 -8.68 5.26
N LEU A 71 4.36 -9.10 4.63
CA LEU A 71 3.04 -8.50 4.81
C LEU A 71 2.37 -8.89 6.15
N GLN A 72 2.74 -10.04 6.71
CA GLN A 72 2.25 -10.48 8.02
C GLN A 72 2.62 -9.49 9.13
N LEU A 73 3.76 -8.81 9.03
CA LEU A 73 4.23 -7.80 10.00
C LEU A 73 3.32 -6.57 10.08
N VAL A 74 2.49 -6.34 9.07
CA VAL A 74 1.54 -5.22 9.01
C VAL A 74 0.09 -5.69 8.94
N GLY A 75 -0.16 -7.01 9.08
CA GLY A 75 -1.51 -7.59 9.09
C GLY A 75 -2.20 -7.61 7.73
N THR A 76 -1.46 -7.50 6.62
CA THR A 76 -2.02 -7.39 5.26
C THR A 76 -1.69 -8.63 4.41
N VAL A 77 -1.76 -9.83 4.99
CA VAL A 77 -1.40 -11.08 4.30
C VAL A 77 -2.33 -11.35 3.10
N ASP A 78 -3.57 -10.87 3.16
CA ASP A 78 -4.55 -10.95 2.07
C ASP A 78 -4.08 -10.22 0.79
N LEU A 79 -3.21 -9.21 0.91
CA LEU A 79 -2.62 -8.49 -0.23
C LEU A 79 -1.53 -9.27 -0.97
N THR A 80 -1.06 -10.42 -0.45
CA THR A 80 0.06 -11.18 -1.04
C THR A 80 -0.14 -11.42 -2.54
N ASN A 81 -1.32 -11.87 -2.96
CA ASN A 81 -1.62 -12.12 -4.38
C ASN A 81 -1.48 -10.88 -5.25
N ARG A 82 -1.90 -9.73 -4.74
CA ARG A 82 -1.82 -8.45 -5.47
C ARG A 82 -0.37 -8.00 -5.61
N VAL A 83 0.42 -8.12 -4.53
CA VAL A 83 1.84 -7.77 -4.53
C VAL A 83 2.63 -8.68 -5.48
N VAL A 84 2.34 -9.98 -5.47
CA VAL A 84 2.92 -10.95 -6.41
C VAL A 84 2.63 -10.55 -7.86
N ALA A 85 1.37 -10.30 -8.21
CA ALA A 85 0.99 -9.94 -9.57
C ALA A 85 1.67 -8.62 -10.02
N ALA A 86 1.76 -7.64 -9.13
CA ALA A 86 2.48 -6.40 -9.42
C ALA A 86 3.99 -6.63 -9.64
N ALA A 87 4.60 -7.51 -8.83
CA ALA A 87 6.00 -7.88 -8.99
C ALA A 87 6.27 -8.57 -10.33
N GLU A 88 5.38 -9.44 -10.81
CA GLU A 88 5.50 -10.07 -12.12
C GLU A 88 5.51 -9.04 -13.26
N ILE A 89 4.62 -8.04 -13.18
CA ILE A 89 4.59 -6.93 -14.15
C ILE A 89 5.91 -6.15 -14.13
N LEU A 90 6.47 -5.90 -12.94
CA LEU A 90 7.79 -5.24 -12.80
C LEU A 90 8.92 -6.07 -13.44
N VAL A 91 8.92 -7.39 -13.24
CA VAL A 91 9.92 -8.28 -13.88
C VAL A 91 9.78 -8.25 -15.41
N ALA A 92 8.55 -8.30 -15.93
CA ALA A 92 8.31 -8.20 -17.36
C ALA A 92 8.79 -6.86 -17.93
N ALA A 93 8.47 -5.75 -17.27
CA ALA A 93 8.92 -4.42 -17.67
C ALA A 93 10.45 -4.29 -17.65
N ALA A 94 11.10 -4.79 -16.59
CA ALA A 94 12.56 -4.80 -16.49
C ALA A 94 13.20 -5.64 -17.61
N THR A 95 12.62 -6.79 -17.94
CA THR A 95 13.09 -7.65 -19.03
C THR A 95 13.01 -6.93 -20.38
N VAL A 96 11.90 -6.25 -20.67
CA VAL A 96 11.75 -5.46 -21.90
C VAL A 96 12.76 -4.31 -21.93
N LEU A 97 12.94 -3.58 -20.82
CA LEU A 97 13.91 -2.49 -20.73
C LEU A 97 15.33 -2.96 -21.03
N VAL A 98 15.75 -4.08 -20.45
CA VAL A 98 17.09 -4.65 -20.70
C VAL A 98 17.23 -5.14 -22.13
N ASN A 99 16.21 -5.78 -22.70
CA ASN A 99 16.29 -6.31 -24.06
C ASN A 99 16.27 -5.20 -25.13
N VAL A 100 15.54 -4.11 -24.91
CA VAL A 100 15.42 -3.00 -25.87
C VAL A 100 16.57 -2.01 -25.69
N HIS A 101 16.86 -1.61 -24.46
CA HIS A 101 17.80 -0.53 -24.15
C HIS A 101 19.13 -0.99 -23.56
N GLY A 102 19.31 -2.29 -23.28
CA GLY A 102 20.52 -2.81 -22.62
C GLY A 102 21.81 -2.46 -23.34
N GLN A 103 21.83 -2.58 -24.68
CA GLN A 103 23.00 -2.21 -25.48
C GLN A 103 23.31 -0.71 -25.40
N TRP A 104 22.26 0.13 -25.39
CA TRP A 104 22.42 1.57 -25.23
C TRP A 104 22.92 1.96 -23.83
N TYR A 105 22.42 1.30 -22.78
CA TYR A 105 22.93 1.49 -21.41
C TYR A 105 24.40 1.06 -21.30
N THR A 106 24.77 -0.06 -21.90
CA THR A 106 26.16 -0.55 -21.90
C THR A 106 27.09 0.44 -22.60
N TYR A 107 26.68 0.94 -23.77
CA TYR A 107 27.43 1.98 -24.48
C TYR A 107 27.60 3.26 -23.65
N LEU A 108 26.55 3.72 -22.97
CA LEU A 108 26.65 4.91 -22.11
C LEU A 108 27.61 4.70 -20.95
N THR A 109 27.59 3.53 -20.30
CA THR A 109 28.46 3.25 -19.14
C THR A 109 29.92 3.04 -19.53
N ASP A 110 30.18 2.48 -20.72
CA ASP A 110 31.54 2.23 -21.21
C ASP A 110 32.22 3.51 -21.74
N ASN A 111 31.41 4.51 -22.10
CA ASN A 111 31.87 5.80 -22.64
C ASN A 111 31.80 6.96 -21.63
N MET A 112 31.56 6.67 -20.35
CA MET A 112 31.72 7.61 -19.22
C MET A 112 33.12 7.54 -18.65
#